data_AF-A0A1V6KJW5-F1
#
_entry.id   AF-A0A1V6KJW5-F1
#
_cell.length_a   1.000
_cell.length_b   1.000
_cell.length_c   1.000
_cell.angle_alpha   90.00
_cell.angle_beta   90.00
_cell.angle_gamma   90.00
#
_symmetry.space_group_name_H-M   'P 1'
#
loop_
_entity.id
_entity.type
_entity.pdbx_description
1 polymer ?
#
loop_
_entity_poly.entity_id
_entity_poly.type
_entity_poly.pdbx_seq_one_letter_code
_entity_poly.pdbx_strand_id
1 'polypeptide(L)'
;MEEIKGTEALEREILEDARKRAERIIRKAEESARLLGVQTEKKIEEATTALVGEYQAKKRIAELEMLSRLPLEKARLDISYRDEMLRKALKGALESMNPRLFGLWCVKRLACQAELVRNSRARVLVHGLDSETMRDIEALFGQGSDISIEEVPTMKARGLVVEPMDTSYRISITEKELLEWLLDEKRGELAAALFGSSA
;
A
#
# COMPACT_ATOMS: atom_id res chain seq x y z
N MET A 1 -17.76 -32.36 -101.34
CA MET A 1 -17.19 -31.03 -100.97
C MET A 1 -18.20 -30.15 -100.21
N GLU A 2 -19.51 -30.41 -100.28
CA GLU A 2 -20.52 -29.66 -99.51
C GLU A 2 -20.66 -30.12 -98.05
N GLU A 3 -20.45 -31.40 -97.75
CA GLU A 3 -20.52 -31.92 -96.36
C GLU A 3 -19.45 -31.31 -95.44
N ILE A 4 -18.24 -31.05 -95.97
CA ILE A 4 -17.12 -30.44 -95.22
C ILE A 4 -17.47 -28.99 -94.82
N LYS A 5 -18.19 -28.26 -95.67
CA LYS A 5 -18.66 -26.89 -95.38
C LYS A 5 -19.78 -26.88 -94.34
N GLY A 6 -20.57 -27.95 -94.25
CA GLY A 6 -21.61 -28.13 -93.23
C GLY A 6 -21.05 -28.43 -91.83
N THR A 7 -20.03 -29.27 -91.74
CA THR A 7 -19.34 -29.56 -90.46
C THR A 7 -18.55 -28.37 -89.92
N GLU A 8 -17.88 -27.59 -90.78
CA GLU A 8 -17.17 -26.37 -90.35
C GLU A 8 -18.12 -25.28 -89.86
N ALA A 9 -19.31 -25.17 -90.45
CA ALA A 9 -20.35 -24.24 -90.00
C ALA A 9 -20.89 -24.64 -88.62
N LEU A 10 -21.13 -25.94 -88.41
CA LEU A 10 -21.58 -26.48 -87.12
C LEU A 10 -20.53 -26.31 -86.01
N GLU A 11 -19.24 -26.55 -86.32
CA GLU A 11 -18.15 -26.32 -85.38
C GLU A 11 -18.04 -24.85 -84.96
N ARG A 12 -18.22 -23.90 -85.90
CA ARG A 12 -18.24 -22.47 -85.57
C ARG A 12 -19.41 -22.11 -84.67
N GLU A 13 -20.58 -22.68 -84.90
CA GLU A 13 -21.76 -22.45 -84.05
C GLU A 13 -21.56 -23.01 -82.63
N ILE A 14 -20.99 -24.21 -82.51
CA ILE A 14 -20.64 -24.82 -81.21
C ILE A 14 -19.62 -23.94 -80.46
N LEU A 15 -18.59 -23.45 -81.16
CA LEU A 15 -17.59 -22.57 -80.57
C LEU A 15 -18.18 -21.21 -80.16
N GLU A 16 -19.10 -20.65 -80.94
CA GLU A 16 -19.79 -19.42 -80.57
C GLU A 16 -20.72 -19.61 -79.37
N ASP A 17 -21.47 -20.71 -79.28
CA ASP A 17 -22.34 -20.98 -78.13
C ASP A 17 -21.50 -21.27 -76.88
N ALA A 18 -20.37 -21.97 -77.01
CA ALA A 18 -19.40 -22.16 -75.94
C ALA A 18 -18.80 -20.83 -75.45
N ARG A 19 -18.43 -19.92 -76.37
CA ARG A 19 -17.96 -18.56 -76.03
C ARG A 19 -19.04 -17.75 -75.30
N LYS A 20 -20.27 -17.73 -75.80
CA LYS A 20 -21.40 -17.04 -75.15
C LYS A 20 -21.73 -17.61 -73.77
N ARG A 21 -21.53 -18.91 -73.55
CA ARG A 21 -21.66 -19.54 -72.22
C ARG A 21 -20.51 -19.15 -71.31
N ALA A 22 -19.26 -19.18 -71.79
CA ALA A 22 -18.09 -18.77 -71.02
C ALA A 22 -18.18 -17.30 -70.60
N GLU A 23 -18.57 -16.39 -71.49
CA GLU A 23 -18.79 -14.97 -71.17
C GLU A 23 -19.88 -14.77 -70.12
N ARG A 24 -20.98 -15.53 -70.20
CA ARG A 24 -22.04 -15.49 -69.17
C ARG A 24 -21.54 -15.99 -67.80
N ILE A 25 -20.70 -17.02 -67.78
CA ILE A 25 -20.11 -17.53 -66.54
C ILE A 25 -19.16 -16.49 -65.94
N ILE A 26 -18.30 -15.87 -66.76
CA ILE A 26 -17.37 -14.83 -66.31
C ILE A 26 -18.13 -13.63 -65.75
N ARG A 27 -19.15 -13.12 -66.47
CA ARG A 27 -19.98 -12.01 -65.97
C ARG A 27 -20.66 -12.33 -64.64
N LYS A 28 -21.24 -13.52 -64.48
CA LYS A 28 -21.84 -13.95 -63.21
C LYS A 28 -20.82 -14.08 -62.09
N ALA A 29 -19.61 -14.55 -62.39
CA ALA A 29 -18.53 -14.65 -61.42
C ALA A 29 -18.06 -13.25 -60.98
N GLU A 30 -17.95 -12.29 -61.90
CA GLU A 30 -17.62 -10.89 -61.61
C GLU A 30 -18.69 -10.21 -60.77
N GLU A 31 -19.97 -10.39 -61.10
CA GLU A 31 -21.10 -9.89 -60.30
C GLU A 31 -21.10 -10.48 -58.89
N SER A 32 -20.86 -11.79 -58.77
CA SER A 32 -20.78 -12.46 -57.46
C SER A 32 -19.58 -11.99 -56.64
N ALA A 33 -18.42 -11.78 -57.28
CA ALA A 33 -17.23 -11.24 -56.63
C ALA A 33 -17.46 -9.81 -56.12
N ARG A 34 -18.15 -8.97 -56.90
CA ARG A 34 -18.53 -7.61 -56.47
C ARG A 34 -19.47 -7.64 -55.27
N LEU A 35 -20.49 -8.51 -55.28
CA LEU A 35 -21.42 -8.65 -54.16
C LEU A 35 -20.71 -9.14 -52.89
N LEU A 36 -19.78 -10.10 -53.02
CA LEU A 36 -18.95 -10.56 -51.92
C LEU A 36 -18.04 -9.44 -51.38
N GLY A 37 -17.45 -8.63 -52.26
CA GLY A 37 -16.67 -7.45 -51.87
C GLY A 37 -17.49 -6.48 -51.01
N VAL A 38 -18.66 -6.07 -51.48
CA VAL A 38 -19.55 -5.17 -50.73
C VAL A 38 -20.00 -5.78 -49.39
N GLN A 39 -20.28 -7.08 -49.34
CA GLN A 39 -20.66 -7.75 -48.09
C GLN A 39 -19.50 -7.85 -47.10
N THR A 40 -18.28 -8.08 -47.58
CA THR A 40 -17.10 -8.16 -46.72
C THR A 40 -16.72 -6.79 -46.17
N GLU A 41 -16.79 -5.73 -46.98
CA GLU A 41 -16.60 -4.35 -46.52
C GLU A 41 -17.60 -3.99 -45.42
N LYS A 42 -18.89 -4.28 -45.61
CA LYS A 42 -19.91 -4.06 -44.57
C LYS A 42 -19.60 -4.81 -43.28
N LYS A 43 -19.19 -6.08 -43.37
CA LYS A 43 -18.79 -6.86 -42.18
C LYS A 43 -17.56 -6.27 -41.49
N ILE A 44 -16.62 -5.73 -42.25
CA ILE A 44 -15.44 -5.05 -41.69
C ILE A 44 -15.85 -3.76 -40.99
N GLU A 45 -16.74 -2.97 -41.58
CA GLU A 45 -17.28 -1.75 -40.96
C GLU A 45 -18.06 -2.06 -39.67
N GLU A 46 -18.92 -3.08 -39.68
CA GLU A 46 -19.66 -3.53 -38.49
C GLU A 46 -18.70 -4.03 -37.40
N ALA A 47 -17.69 -4.84 -37.76
CA ALA A 47 -16.71 -5.34 -36.81
C ALA A 47 -15.83 -4.22 -36.22
N THR A 48 -15.41 -3.26 -37.05
CA THR A 48 -14.59 -2.13 -36.61
C THR A 48 -15.38 -1.19 -35.70
N THR A 49 -16.63 -0.88 -36.03
CA THR A 49 -17.51 -0.05 -35.18
C THR A 49 -17.81 -0.72 -33.85
N ALA A 50 -18.08 -2.03 -33.84
CA ALA A 50 -18.24 -2.81 -32.61
C ALA A 50 -16.97 -2.77 -31.75
N LEU A 51 -15.81 -3.01 -32.35
CA LEU A 51 -14.52 -2.99 -31.66
C LEU A 51 -14.22 -1.61 -31.05
N VAL A 52 -14.45 -0.53 -31.81
CA VAL A 52 -14.29 0.84 -31.32
C VAL A 52 -15.22 1.10 -30.13
N GLY A 53 -16.47 0.65 -30.19
CA GLY A 53 -17.42 0.74 -29.08
C GLY A 53 -16.94 0.04 -27.81
N GLU A 54 -16.43 -1.18 -27.94
CA GLU A 54 -15.86 -1.94 -26.82
C GLU A 54 -14.66 -1.24 -26.18
N TYR A 55 -13.70 -0.77 -26.99
CA TYR A 55 -12.53 -0.07 -26.45
C TYR A 55 -12.90 1.26 -25.80
N GLN A 56 -13.88 1.99 -26.35
CA GLN A 56 -14.39 3.19 -25.70
C GLN A 56 -15.06 2.88 -24.36
N ALA A 57 -15.82 1.79 -24.26
CA ALA A 57 -16.43 1.36 -23.01
C ALA A 57 -15.37 0.98 -21.97
N LYS A 58 -14.36 0.19 -22.37
CA LYS A 58 -13.22 -0.18 -21.52
C LYS A 58 -12.46 1.06 -21.04
N LYS A 59 -12.21 2.03 -21.93
CA LYS A 59 -11.56 3.29 -21.58
C LYS A 59 -12.35 4.06 -20.51
N ARG A 60 -13.67 4.21 -20.68
CA ARG A 60 -14.53 4.91 -19.70
C ARG A 60 -14.52 4.24 -18.33
N ILE A 61 -14.58 2.90 -18.30
CA ILE A 61 -14.51 2.14 -17.06
C ILE A 61 -13.15 2.38 -16.38
N ALA A 62 -12.06 2.26 -17.12
CA ALA A 62 -10.71 2.48 -16.60
C ALA A 62 -10.51 3.92 -16.09
N GLU A 63 -11.06 4.92 -16.78
CA GLU A 63 -11.03 6.32 -16.34
C GLU A 63 -11.80 6.51 -15.02
N LEU A 64 -12.98 5.89 -14.89
CA LEU A 64 -13.79 5.97 -13.68
C LEU A 64 -13.13 5.25 -12.48
N GLU A 65 -12.54 4.08 -12.72
CA GLU A 65 -11.70 3.37 -11.74
C GLU A 65 -10.49 4.20 -11.31
N MET A 66 -9.82 4.85 -12.27
CA MET A 66 -8.66 5.70 -11.97
C MET A 66 -9.07 6.92 -11.14
N LEU A 67 -10.15 7.61 -11.53
CA LEU A 67 -10.65 8.80 -10.82
C LEU A 67 -11.16 8.49 -9.41
N SER A 68 -11.63 7.27 -9.16
CA SER A 68 -12.03 6.83 -7.82
C SER A 68 -10.84 6.37 -6.97
N ARG A 69 -9.82 5.76 -7.58
CA ARG A 69 -8.61 5.30 -6.87
C ARG A 69 -7.65 6.42 -6.51
N LEU A 70 -7.43 7.39 -7.39
CA LEU A 70 -6.44 8.46 -7.21
C LEU A 70 -6.63 9.26 -5.89
N PRO A 71 -7.85 9.69 -5.51
CA PRO A 71 -8.07 10.38 -4.25
C PRO A 71 -7.73 9.53 -3.03
N LEU A 72 -8.01 8.23 -3.08
CA LEU A 72 -7.73 7.30 -2.00
C LEU A 72 -6.22 7.09 -1.83
N GLU A 73 -5.51 6.90 -2.93
CA GLU A 73 -4.04 6.78 -2.90
C GLU A 73 -3.39 8.08 -2.42
N LYS A 74 -3.90 9.25 -2.86
CA LYS A 74 -3.45 10.54 -2.33
C LYS A 74 -3.64 10.63 -0.81
N ALA A 75 -4.84 10.34 -0.32
CA ALA A 75 -5.13 10.39 1.11
C ALA A 75 -4.27 9.39 1.91
N ARG A 76 -4.06 8.19 1.38
CA ARG A 76 -3.19 7.17 1.97
C ARG A 76 -1.75 7.65 2.08
N LEU A 77 -1.20 8.23 1.01
CA LEU A 77 0.15 8.79 0.99
C LEU A 77 0.27 9.96 1.97
N ASP A 78 -0.71 10.85 2.01
CA ASP A 78 -0.74 11.99 2.93
C ASP A 78 -0.76 11.52 4.40
N ILE A 79 -1.56 10.51 4.74
CA ILE A 79 -1.60 9.92 6.10
C ILE A 79 -0.26 9.27 6.43
N SER A 80 0.30 8.49 5.51
CA SER A 80 1.59 7.81 5.71
C SER A 80 2.70 8.83 5.94
N TYR A 81 2.74 9.89 5.14
CA TYR A 81 3.71 10.97 5.28
C TYR A 81 3.59 11.65 6.65
N ARG A 82 2.36 12.00 7.06
CA ARG A 82 2.13 12.64 8.37
C ARG A 82 2.51 11.73 9.54
N ASP A 83 2.20 10.44 9.46
CA ASP A 83 2.59 9.47 10.50
C ASP A 83 4.11 9.35 10.60
N GLU A 84 4.80 9.23 9.46
CA GLU A 84 6.25 9.13 9.44
C GLU A 84 6.93 10.39 9.99
N MET A 85 6.44 11.57 9.59
CA MET A 85 6.95 12.85 10.09
C MET A 85 6.70 13.02 11.58
N LEU A 86 5.52 12.63 12.08
CA LEU A 86 5.20 12.66 13.50
C LEU A 86 6.13 11.75 14.30
N ARG A 87 6.35 10.51 13.86
CA ARG A 87 7.26 9.56 14.51
C ARG A 87 8.69 10.08 14.53
N LYS A 88 9.17 10.65 13.42
CA LYS A 88 10.51 11.26 13.34
C LYS A 88 10.65 12.44 14.30
N ALA A 89 9.66 13.34 14.34
CA ALA A 89 9.67 14.48 15.23
C ALA A 89 9.67 14.07 16.70
N LEU A 90 8.84 13.09 17.08
CA LEU A 90 8.79 12.57 18.44
C LEU A 90 10.10 11.89 18.84
N LYS A 91 10.67 11.07 17.96
CA LYS A 91 11.97 10.44 18.22
C LYS A 91 13.06 11.49 18.44
N GLY A 92 13.15 12.49 17.57
CA GLY A 92 14.10 13.59 17.75
C GLY A 92 13.87 14.39 19.04
N ALA A 93 12.60 14.62 19.41
CA ALA A 93 12.25 15.28 20.66
C ALA A 93 12.69 14.47 21.89
N LEU A 94 12.47 13.14 21.88
CA LEU A 94 12.92 12.25 22.96
C LEU A 94 14.45 12.14 23.05
N GLU A 95 15.14 12.06 21.92
CA GLU A 95 16.61 12.07 21.86
C GLU A 95 17.20 13.37 22.42
N SER A 96 16.56 14.51 22.15
CA SER A 96 16.98 15.83 22.66
C SER A 96 16.48 16.13 24.09
N MET A 97 15.64 15.27 24.66
CA MET A 97 15.00 15.51 25.95
C MET A 97 16.03 15.49 27.07
N ASN A 98 15.93 16.47 27.99
CA ASN A 98 16.80 16.52 29.16
C ASN A 98 16.74 15.18 29.92
N PRO A 99 17.90 14.57 30.24
CA PRO A 99 17.91 13.28 30.88
C PRO A 99 17.13 13.20 32.18
N ARG A 100 17.14 14.28 32.96
CA ARG A 100 16.43 14.41 34.24
C ARG A 100 14.92 14.39 34.07
N LEU A 101 14.38 15.05 33.04
CA LEU A 101 12.93 15.07 32.78
C LEU A 101 12.40 13.67 32.45
N PHE A 102 13.13 12.95 31.60
CA PHE A 102 12.81 11.56 31.29
C PHE A 102 12.92 10.67 32.54
N GLY A 103 13.97 10.86 33.35
CA GLY A 103 14.13 10.15 34.60
C GLY A 103 12.98 10.37 35.60
N LEU A 104 12.53 11.62 35.76
CA LEU A 104 11.36 11.95 36.58
C LEU A 104 10.08 11.29 36.07
N TRP A 105 9.90 11.19 34.75
CA TRP A 105 8.78 10.44 34.17
C TRP A 105 8.87 8.95 34.51
N CYS A 106 10.05 8.34 34.41
CA CYS A 106 10.27 6.94 34.79
C CYS A 106 9.93 6.70 36.28
N VAL A 107 10.42 7.56 37.17
CA VAL A 107 10.15 7.51 38.62
C VAL A 107 8.65 7.65 38.88
N LYS A 108 7.97 8.62 38.25
CA LYS A 108 6.52 8.82 38.42
C LYS A 108 5.73 7.60 37.95
N ARG A 109 6.12 6.99 36.83
CA ARG A 109 5.46 5.81 36.29
C ARG A 109 5.67 4.59 37.20
N LEU A 110 6.87 4.43 37.75
CA LEU A 110 7.19 3.40 38.73
C LEU A 110 6.43 3.61 40.05
N ALA A 111 6.28 4.87 40.50
CA ALA A 111 5.54 5.22 41.69
C ALA A 111 4.05 4.86 41.60
N CYS A 112 3.44 4.90 40.41
CA CYS A 112 2.08 4.39 40.20
C CYS A 112 1.95 2.88 40.49
N GLN A 113 3.06 2.15 40.51
CA GLN A 113 3.14 0.72 40.80
C GLN A 113 3.85 0.44 42.12
N ALA A 114 3.99 1.46 42.99
CA ALA A 114 4.75 1.37 44.23
C ALA A 114 4.28 0.24 45.17
N GLU A 115 3.01 -0.15 45.12
CA GLU A 115 2.47 -1.25 45.93
C GLU A 115 3.14 -2.60 45.61
N LEU A 116 3.49 -2.84 44.35
CA LEU A 116 4.19 -4.06 43.92
C LEU A 116 5.68 -4.03 44.29
N VAL A 117 6.22 -2.83 44.53
CA VAL A 117 7.66 -2.53 44.54
C VAL A 117 8.19 -2.30 45.97
N ARG A 118 7.38 -1.78 46.89
CA ARG A 118 7.80 -1.32 48.23
C ARG A 118 8.34 -2.39 49.20
N ASN A 119 8.09 -3.68 48.94
CA ASN A 119 8.52 -4.78 49.82
C ASN A 119 9.14 -5.95 49.06
N SER A 120 9.43 -5.77 47.77
CA SER A 120 9.98 -6.82 46.93
C SER A 120 11.50 -6.70 46.82
N ARG A 121 12.17 -7.85 46.84
CA ARG A 121 13.58 -7.93 46.44
C ARG A 121 13.62 -7.90 44.92
N ALA A 122 14.23 -6.88 44.33
CA ALA A 122 14.21 -6.70 42.89
C ALA A 122 15.55 -6.20 42.35
N ARG A 123 15.87 -6.66 41.15
CA ARG A 123 16.92 -6.13 40.30
C ARG A 123 16.31 -5.04 39.42
N VAL A 124 16.93 -3.87 39.42
CA VAL A 124 16.56 -2.76 38.54
C VAL A 124 17.67 -2.60 37.51
N LEU A 125 17.35 -2.88 36.26
CA LEU A 125 18.24 -2.68 35.12
C LEU A 125 17.98 -1.28 34.57
N VAL A 126 19.03 -0.46 34.47
CA VAL A 126 18.93 0.94 34.04
C VAL A 126 19.83 1.21 32.84
N HIS A 127 19.37 2.05 31.92
CA HIS A 127 20.19 2.55 30.82
C HIS A 127 19.88 4.02 30.49
N GLY A 128 20.91 4.86 30.50
CA GLY A 128 20.82 6.28 30.11
C GLY A 128 20.00 7.15 31.06
N LEU A 129 19.92 6.79 32.34
CA LEU A 129 19.36 7.64 33.39
C LEU A 129 20.49 8.34 34.17
N ASP A 130 20.19 9.53 34.68
CA ASP A 130 21.12 10.29 35.52
C ASP A 130 21.19 9.75 36.96
N SER A 131 22.28 10.10 37.65
CA SER A 131 22.55 9.62 39.01
C SER A 131 21.61 10.17 40.09
N GLU A 132 20.86 11.25 39.82
CA GLU A 132 19.80 11.70 40.73
C GLU A 132 18.55 10.84 40.58
N THR A 133 18.17 10.54 39.34
CA THR A 133 17.05 9.64 39.06
C THR A 133 17.26 8.24 39.66
N MET A 134 18.49 7.71 39.62
CA MET A 134 18.79 6.43 40.28
C MET A 134 18.52 6.49 41.79
N ARG A 135 18.91 7.58 42.47
CA ARG A 135 18.61 7.80 43.89
C ARG A 135 17.12 7.95 44.17
N ASP A 136 16.39 8.62 43.28
CA ASP A 136 14.93 8.74 43.39
C ASP A 136 14.23 7.37 43.23
N ILE A 137 14.76 6.49 42.38
CA ILE A 137 14.27 5.11 42.25
C ILE A 137 14.53 4.34 43.54
N GLU A 138 15.75 4.37 44.10
CA GLU A 138 16.09 3.71 45.38
C GLU A 138 15.15 4.15 46.50
N ALA A 139 14.84 5.44 46.58
CA ALA A 139 13.94 5.99 47.59
C ALA A 139 12.51 5.41 47.50
N LEU A 140 12.05 4.99 46.31
CA LEU A 140 10.69 4.42 46.13
C LEU A 140 10.54 3.01 46.72
N PHE A 141 11.60 2.22 46.77
CA PHE A 141 11.58 0.85 47.29
C PHE A 141 11.72 0.78 48.82
N GLY A 142 12.03 1.89 49.49
CA GLY A 142 12.12 1.99 50.95
C GLY A 142 13.42 1.46 51.56
N GLN A 143 13.73 1.87 52.80
CA GLN A 143 15.01 1.60 53.49
C GLN A 143 15.20 0.14 54.00
N GLY A 144 14.54 -0.85 53.41
CA GLY A 144 14.60 -2.25 53.87
C GLY A 144 14.48 -3.31 52.78
N SER A 145 14.45 -2.90 51.50
CA SER A 145 14.32 -3.80 50.35
C SER A 145 15.72 -4.11 49.79
N ASP A 146 16.04 -5.40 49.59
CA ASP A 146 17.28 -5.79 48.89
C ASP A 146 17.14 -5.48 47.40
N ILE A 147 17.66 -4.33 46.98
CA ILE A 147 17.60 -3.84 45.60
C ILE A 147 19.01 -3.87 45.02
N SER A 148 19.18 -4.45 43.84
CA SER A 148 20.40 -4.24 43.04
C SER A 148 20.08 -3.37 41.83
N ILE A 149 20.66 -2.17 41.77
CA ILE A 149 20.59 -1.31 40.59
C ILE A 149 21.82 -1.59 39.75
N GLU A 150 21.59 -2.10 38.54
CA GLU A 150 22.63 -2.43 37.58
C GLU A 150 22.46 -1.56 36.35
N GLU A 151 23.47 -0.75 36.04
CA GLU A 151 23.52 -0.07 34.76
C GLU A 151 23.93 -1.08 33.68
N VAL A 152 23.05 -1.28 32.70
CA VAL A 152 23.23 -2.26 31.62
C VAL A 152 23.29 -1.52 30.29
N PRO A 153 24.50 -1.17 29.79
CA PRO A 153 24.68 -0.47 28.52
C PRO A 153 24.19 -1.25 27.29
N THR A 154 23.97 -2.56 27.43
CA THR A 154 23.48 -3.43 26.35
C THR A 154 21.97 -3.36 26.15
N MET A 155 21.24 -2.61 26.99
CA MET A 155 19.81 -2.37 26.77
C MET A 155 19.59 -1.61 25.46
N LYS A 156 18.66 -2.11 24.63
CA LYS A 156 18.37 -1.53 23.31
C LYS A 156 17.69 -0.15 23.37
N ALA A 157 17.10 0.20 24.50
CA ALA A 157 16.36 1.45 24.69
C ALA A 157 16.70 2.04 26.06
N ARG A 158 16.73 3.36 26.11
CA ARG A 158 16.88 4.15 27.33
C ARG A 158 15.67 3.92 28.25
N GLY A 159 15.91 3.80 29.55
CA GLY A 159 14.85 3.56 30.54
C GLY A 159 15.27 2.66 31.68
N LEU A 160 14.28 2.01 32.29
CA LEU A 160 14.47 1.05 33.36
C LEU A 160 13.60 -0.19 33.19
N VAL A 161 14.06 -1.31 33.73
CA VAL A 161 13.30 -2.55 33.86
C VAL A 161 13.47 -3.06 35.29
N VAL A 162 12.35 -3.32 35.97
CA VAL A 162 12.32 -3.91 37.30
C VAL A 162 11.94 -5.38 37.19
N GLU A 163 12.82 -6.25 37.70
CA GLU A 163 12.63 -7.69 37.78
C GLU A 163 12.76 -8.13 39.24
N PRO A 164 11.70 -8.65 39.89
CA PRO A 164 11.79 -9.23 41.21
C PRO A 164 12.66 -10.49 41.17
N MET A 165 13.35 -10.81 42.26
CA MET A 165 14.15 -12.04 42.36
C MET A 165 13.29 -13.30 42.22
N ASP A 166 12.00 -13.21 42.54
CA ASP A 166 11.03 -14.29 42.45
C ASP A 166 10.39 -14.39 41.05
N THR A 167 10.79 -13.56 40.07
CA THR A 167 10.27 -13.53 38.69
C THR A 167 8.75 -13.35 38.52
N SER A 168 8.05 -12.93 39.58
CA SER A 168 6.58 -12.84 39.64
C SER A 168 5.97 -11.75 38.77
N TYR A 169 6.69 -10.67 38.49
CA TYR A 169 6.24 -9.59 37.62
C TYR A 169 7.43 -9.00 36.84
N ARG A 170 7.17 -8.23 35.79
CA ARG A 170 8.20 -7.47 35.10
C ARG A 170 7.63 -6.10 34.74
N ILE A 171 8.25 -5.05 35.26
CA ILE A 171 7.88 -3.68 34.96
C ILE A 171 8.92 -3.14 33.99
N SER A 172 8.50 -2.83 32.77
CA SER A 172 9.33 -2.14 31.78
C SER A 172 8.82 -0.71 31.68
N ILE A 173 9.76 0.24 31.77
CA ILE A 173 9.50 1.67 31.61
C ILE A 173 10.62 2.22 30.73
N THR A 174 10.38 2.19 29.41
CA THR A 174 11.37 2.54 28.38
C THR A 174 10.93 3.71 27.53
N GLU A 175 11.89 4.36 26.86
CA GLU A 175 11.64 5.41 25.88
C GLU A 175 10.72 4.93 24.74
N LYS A 176 10.83 3.65 24.37
CA LYS A 176 9.96 3.03 23.37
C LYS A 176 8.50 3.01 23.83
N GLU A 177 8.23 2.64 25.08
CA GLU A 177 6.88 2.62 25.64
C GLU A 177 6.32 4.03 25.81
N LEU A 178 7.16 5.00 26.14
CA LEU A 178 6.76 6.41 26.14
C LEU A 178 6.35 6.87 24.74
N LEU A 179 7.12 6.52 23.70
CA LEU A 179 6.79 6.83 22.32
C LEU A 179 5.46 6.18 21.90
N GLU A 180 5.26 4.90 22.20
CA GLU A 180 4.02 4.19 21.90
C GLU A 180 2.83 4.83 22.62
N TRP A 181 2.96 5.11 23.91
CA TRP A 181 1.91 5.79 24.68
C TRP A 181 1.57 7.19 24.14
N LEU A 182 2.57 7.98 23.75
CA LEU A 182 2.36 9.30 23.14
C LEU A 182 1.62 9.21 21.79
N LEU A 183 1.95 8.20 20.99
CA LEU A 183 1.33 7.95 19.69
C LEU A 183 -0.09 7.40 19.79
N ASP A 184 -0.45 6.77 20.90
CA ASP A 184 -1.80 6.25 21.14
C ASP A 184 -2.70 7.30 21.78
N GLU A 185 -2.25 7.92 22.88
CA GLU A 185 -3.10 8.80 23.71
C GLU A 185 -3.06 10.27 23.27
N LYS A 186 -1.92 10.74 22.76
CA LYS A 186 -1.67 12.16 22.49
C LYS A 186 -1.49 12.48 21.00
N ARG A 187 -1.79 11.53 20.13
CA ARG A 187 -1.60 11.65 18.68
C ARG A 187 -2.25 12.90 18.08
N GLY A 188 -3.49 13.18 18.46
CA GLY A 188 -4.25 14.32 17.92
C GLY A 188 -3.63 15.66 18.30
N GLU A 189 -3.26 15.83 19.57
CA GLU A 189 -2.60 17.03 20.09
C GLU A 189 -1.23 17.23 19.42
N LEU A 190 -0.45 16.16 19.31
CA LEU A 190 0.88 16.20 18.69
C LEU A 190 0.82 16.47 17.19
N ALA A 191 -0.14 15.88 16.48
CA ALA A 191 -0.36 16.13 15.07
C ALA A 191 -0.81 17.57 14.82
N ALA A 192 -1.70 18.12 15.67
CA ALA A 192 -2.12 19.50 15.58
C ALA A 192 -0.97 20.48 15.86
N ALA A 193 -0.08 20.16 16.80
CA ALA A 193 1.10 20.97 17.07
C ALA A 193 2.08 20.98 15.88
N LEU A 194 2.25 19.84 15.20
CA LEU A 194 3.24 19.69 14.13
C LEU A 194 2.73 20.18 12.76
N PHE A 195 1.47 19.93 12.44
CA PHE A 195 0.88 20.22 11.13
C PHE A 195 -0.14 21.37 11.14
N GLY A 196 -0.38 21.96 12.31
CA GLY A 196 -1.45 22.91 12.55
C GLY A 196 -2.77 22.22 12.89
N SER A 197 -3.62 22.93 13.63
CA SER A 197 -5.00 22.50 13.86
C SER A 197 -5.77 22.56 12.54
N SER A 198 -6.29 21.43 12.10
CA SER A 198 -7.34 21.40 11.08
C SER A 198 -8.56 22.13 11.64
N ALA A 199 -8.83 23.33 11.13
CA ALA A 199 -10.09 24.04 11.33
C ALA A 199 -11.25 23.28 10.69
#